data_AF-A0A1D3JI56-F1
#
_entry.id   AF-A0A1D3JI56-F1
#
_cell.length_a   1.000
_cell.length_b   1.000
_cell.length_c   1.000
_cell.angle_alpha   90.00
_cell.angle_beta   90.00
_cell.angle_gamma   90.00
#
_symmetry.space_group_name_H-M   'P 1'
#
loop_
_entity.id
_entity.type
_entity.pdbx_description
1 polymer ?
#
loop_
_entity_poly.entity_id
_entity_poly.type
_entity_poly.pdbx_seq_one_letter_code
_entity_poly.pdbx_strand_id
1 'polypeptide(L)'
;MGNFLLKEKGSDIFRKKGDILNIKNFKPVHVETIYPPLKKSKKISVCRCWKSNNFPYCDNTHQKLQQQGIICGPLLLEIRKSSSVYIRTEEKKEVV
;
A
#
# COMPACT_ATOMS: atom_id res chain seq x y z
N MET A 1 -29.06 -31.62 23.23
CA MET A 1 -28.90 -30.59 22.17
C MET A 1 -27.42 -30.27 22.09
N GLY A 2 -26.74 -30.77 21.06
CA GLY A 2 -25.28 -30.68 20.94
C GLY A 2 -24.82 -29.24 20.73
N ASN A 3 -23.82 -28.83 21.53
CA ASN A 3 -23.20 -27.52 21.46
C ASN A 3 -22.43 -27.39 20.13
N PHE A 4 -23.06 -26.80 19.12
CA PHE A 4 -22.53 -26.67 17.75
C PHE A 4 -21.63 -25.43 17.59
N LEU A 5 -20.82 -25.11 18.60
CA LEU A 5 -20.03 -23.88 18.67
C LEU A 5 -18.52 -24.08 18.72
N LEU A 6 -18.03 -25.23 18.27
CA LEU A 6 -16.64 -25.39 17.86
C LEU A 6 -16.59 -26.07 16.50
N LYS A 7 -17.19 -25.44 15.47
CA LYS A 7 -16.63 -25.63 14.13
C LYS A 7 -15.33 -24.85 14.13
N GLU A 8 -14.22 -25.56 14.36
CA GLU A 8 -12.92 -25.14 13.87
C GLU A 8 -13.04 -24.98 12.35
N LYS A 9 -13.58 -23.83 11.91
CA LYS A 9 -13.31 -23.34 10.57
C LYS A 9 -11.82 -23.12 10.61
N GLY A 10 -11.05 -24.06 10.05
CA GLY A 10 -9.59 -23.96 9.96
C GLY A 10 -9.26 -22.52 9.64
N SER A 11 -8.71 -21.81 10.63
CA SER A 11 -8.57 -20.36 10.54
C SER A 11 -7.84 -20.08 9.24
N ASP A 12 -8.42 -19.29 8.32
CA ASP A 12 -7.77 -18.94 7.06
C ASP A 12 -6.54 -18.09 7.39
N ILE A 13 -5.43 -18.77 7.71
CA ILE A 13 -4.16 -18.15 8.08
C ILE A 13 -3.65 -17.44 6.82
N PHE A 14 -3.60 -16.12 6.88
CA PHE A 14 -3.34 -15.27 5.72
C PHE A 14 -1.83 -15.14 5.47
N ARG A 15 -1.05 -15.36 6.54
CA ARG A 15 0.41 -15.55 6.53
C ARG A 15 0.88 -16.47 7.65
N LYS A 16 1.82 -17.34 7.32
CA LYS A 16 2.62 -18.15 8.26
C LYS A 16 4.04 -17.58 8.35
N LYS A 17 4.72 -17.92 9.45
CA LYS A 17 6.15 -17.58 9.63
C LYS A 17 6.96 -18.28 8.54
N GLY A 18 7.78 -17.52 7.81
CA GLY A 18 8.61 -18.03 6.72
C GLY A 18 7.96 -17.93 5.33
N ASP A 19 6.70 -17.48 5.23
CA ASP A 19 6.07 -17.26 3.93
C ASP A 19 6.79 -16.18 3.12
N ILE A 20 6.96 -16.44 1.83
CA ILE A 20 7.42 -15.45 0.87
C ILE A 20 6.40 -14.30 0.83
N LEU A 21 6.87 -13.05 0.86
CA LEU A 21 5.97 -11.89 0.89
C LEU A 21 5.26 -11.70 -0.45
N ASN A 22 6.02 -11.77 -1.55
CA ASN A 22 5.57 -11.51 -2.91
C ASN A 22 5.07 -12.78 -3.62
N ILE A 23 3.98 -13.36 -3.11
CA ILE A 23 3.40 -14.59 -3.67
C ILE A 23 2.76 -14.33 -5.06
N LYS A 24 2.32 -13.10 -5.31
CA LYS A 24 1.68 -12.68 -6.57
C LYS A 24 2.67 -12.30 -7.68
N ASN A 25 3.98 -12.49 -7.45
CA ASN A 25 5.05 -12.16 -8.40
C ASN A 25 4.98 -10.71 -8.94
N PHE A 26 4.65 -9.75 -8.08
CA PHE A 26 4.71 -8.33 -8.41
C PHE A 26 6.16 -7.90 -8.72
N LYS A 27 6.33 -6.79 -9.44
CA LYS A 27 7.65 -6.21 -9.66
C LYS A 27 8.33 -5.94 -8.30
N PRO A 28 9.61 -6.30 -8.15
CA PRO A 28 10.33 -6.08 -6.88
C PRO A 28 10.49 -4.58 -6.58
N VAL A 29 10.52 -3.74 -7.61
CA VAL A 29 10.60 -2.28 -7.50
C VAL A 29 9.44 -1.66 -8.27
N HIS A 30 8.68 -0.79 -7.61
CA HIS A 30 7.62 0.00 -8.23
C HIS A 30 8.02 1.47 -8.26
N VAL A 31 8.06 2.05 -9.46
CA VAL A 31 8.44 3.45 -9.66
C VAL A 31 7.23 4.19 -10.25
N GLU A 32 6.76 5.20 -9.52
CA GLU A 32 5.76 6.14 -9.99
C GLU A 32 6.30 7.56 -9.87
N THR A 33 6.37 8.27 -10.99
CA THR A 33 6.73 9.69 -11.00
C THR A 33 5.48 10.51 -10.73
N ILE A 34 5.48 11.24 -9.62
CA ILE A 34 4.35 12.08 -9.22
C ILE A 34 4.81 13.52 -9.09
N TYR A 35 4.09 14.42 -9.75
CA TYR A 35 4.34 15.86 -9.66
C TYR A 35 3.43 16.51 -8.60
N PRO A 36 3.90 17.58 -7.93
CA PRO A 36 3.08 18.32 -6.98
C PRO A 36 1.79 18.85 -7.65
N PRO A 37 0.61 18.58 -7.09
CA PRO A 37 -0.65 19.08 -7.65
C PRO A 37 -0.82 20.58 -7.36
N LEU A 38 -1.35 21.33 -8.32
CA LEU A 38 -1.58 22.79 -8.17
C LEU A 38 -2.78 23.12 -7.26
N LYS A 39 -3.85 22.31 -7.34
CA LYS A 39 -5.13 22.62 -6.68
C LYS A 39 -5.20 22.18 -5.22
N LYS A 40 -4.96 20.89 -4.96
CA LYS A 40 -5.14 20.26 -3.64
C LYS A 40 -4.04 19.23 -3.40
N SER A 41 -3.54 19.16 -2.16
CA SER A 41 -2.62 18.10 -1.72
C SER A 41 -3.25 16.73 -1.93
N LYS A 42 -2.45 15.76 -2.38
CA LYS A 42 -2.89 14.39 -2.62
C LYS A 42 -2.32 13.48 -1.54
N LYS A 43 -3.16 12.62 -0.97
CA LYS A 43 -2.74 11.56 -0.05
C LYS A 43 -2.84 10.22 -0.75
N ILE A 44 -1.80 9.41 -0.65
CA ILE A 44 -1.70 8.09 -1.27
C ILE A 44 -1.30 7.10 -0.20
N SER A 45 -2.06 6.02 -0.05
CA SER A 45 -1.71 4.93 0.86
C SER A 45 -0.98 3.85 0.07
N VAL A 46 0.29 3.62 0.40
CA VAL A 46 1.16 2.61 -0.24
C VAL A 46 1.17 1.35 0.61
N CYS A 47 0.96 0.21 -0.03
CA CYS A 47 0.96 -1.11 0.58
C CYS A 47 2.38 -1.49 1.02
N ARG A 48 2.51 -1.93 2.28
CA ARG A 48 3.74 -2.57 2.80
C ARG A 48 3.55 -4.03 3.17
N CYS A 49 2.31 -4.54 3.08
CA CYS A 49 1.99 -5.90 3.47
C CYS A 49 2.04 -6.92 2.31
N TRP A 50 2.24 -6.49 1.06
CA TRP A 50 2.30 -7.36 -0.14
C TRP A 50 1.05 -8.21 -0.43
N LYS A 51 -0.06 -7.98 0.28
CA LYS A 51 -1.31 -8.72 0.09
C LYS A 51 -2.39 -7.93 -0.62
N SER A 52 -2.15 -6.66 -0.92
CA SER A 52 -3.14 -5.85 -1.63
C SER A 52 -3.51 -6.45 -2.98
N ASN A 53 -4.77 -6.29 -3.37
CA ASN A 53 -5.25 -6.56 -4.71
C ASN A 53 -4.95 -5.40 -5.67
N ASN A 54 -4.70 -4.20 -5.15
CA ASN A 54 -4.33 -3.01 -5.92
C ASN A 54 -2.87 -2.58 -5.67
N PHE A 55 -1.96 -3.54 -5.52
CA PHE A 55 -0.53 -3.26 -5.29
C PHE A 55 0.03 -2.39 -6.42
N PRO A 56 0.75 -1.29 -6.14
CA PRO A 56 1.46 -0.93 -4.89
C PRO A 56 0.59 -0.21 -3.85
N TYR A 57 -0.67 0.11 -4.14
CA TYR A 57 -1.53 0.87 -3.25
C TYR A 57 -2.14 -0.01 -2.17
N CYS A 58 -2.49 0.60 -1.03
CA CYS A 58 -3.15 -0.10 0.06
C CYS A 58 -4.67 -0.12 -0.15
N ASP A 59 -5.25 -1.32 -0.07
CA ASP A 59 -6.70 -1.60 -0.15
C ASP A 59 -7.27 -2.13 1.19
N ASN A 60 -6.58 -1.83 2.30
CA ASN A 60 -6.92 -2.28 3.65
C ASN A 60 -6.82 -3.79 3.92
N THR A 61 -6.33 -4.59 2.97
CA THR A 61 -6.10 -6.04 3.20
C THR A 61 -5.17 -6.33 4.40
N HIS A 62 -4.31 -5.39 4.78
CA HIS A 62 -3.45 -5.50 5.96
C HIS A 62 -4.23 -5.66 7.28
N GLN A 63 -5.50 -5.25 7.36
CA GLN A 63 -6.32 -5.41 8.57
C GLN A 63 -6.55 -6.89 8.91
N LYS A 64 -6.68 -7.75 7.89
CA LYS A 64 -6.77 -9.21 8.09
C LYS A 64 -5.49 -9.79 8.71
N LEU A 65 -4.33 -9.23 8.36
CA LEU A 65 -3.05 -9.60 8.96
C LEU A 65 -2.96 -9.13 10.42
N GLN A 66 -3.46 -7.93 10.72
CA GLN A 66 -3.53 -7.41 12.10
C GLN A 66 -4.41 -8.27 13.00
N GLN A 67 -5.55 -8.77 12.49
CA GLN A 67 -6.40 -9.73 13.19
C GLN A 67 -5.67 -11.04 13.52
N GLN A 68 -4.59 -11.37 12.80
CA GLN A 68 -3.73 -12.53 13.04
C GLN A 68 -2.51 -12.20 13.92
N GLY A 69 -2.47 -11.00 14.51
CA GLY A 69 -1.33 -10.54 15.33
C GLY A 69 -0.13 -10.02 14.53
N ILE A 70 -0.23 -9.91 13.21
CA ILE A 70 0.84 -9.35 12.38
C ILE A 70 0.69 -7.82 12.34
N ILE A 71 1.58 -7.14 13.04
CA ILE A 71 1.61 -5.67 13.13
C ILE A 71 2.18 -5.12 11.82
N CYS A 72 1.30 -4.73 10.90
CA CYS A 72 1.68 -4.06 9.67
C CYS A 72 0.67 -2.97 9.31
N GLY A 73 1.12 -1.96 8.58
CA GLY A 73 0.28 -0.85 8.13
C GLY A 73 0.83 -0.20 6.86
N PRO A 74 0.01 0.56 6.14
CA PRO A 74 0.44 1.25 4.94
C PRO A 74 1.46 2.35 5.24
N LEU A 75 2.14 2.81 4.20
CA LEU A 75 2.84 4.09 4.20
C LEU A 75 1.86 5.15 3.66
N LEU A 76 1.59 6.19 4.44
CA LEU A 76 0.82 7.34 3.97
C LEU A 76 1.77 8.35 3.35
N LEU A 77 1.69 8.51 2.03
CA LEU A 77 2.45 9.49 1.27
C LEU A 77 1.57 10.72 1.02
N GLU A 78 1.99 11.86 1.54
CA GLU A 78 1.33 13.15 1.30
C GLU A 78 2.15 14.00 0.33
N ILE A 79 1.58 14.26 -0.85
CA ILE A 79 2.16 15.16 -1.83
C ILE A 79 1.51 16.51 -1.60
N ARG A 80 2.31 17.43 -1.01
CA ARG A 80 1.87 18.79 -0.76
C ARG A 80 1.72 19.53 -2.09
N LYS A 81 0.74 20.43 -2.13
CA LYS A 81 0.61 21.35 -3.27
C LYS A 81 1.87 22.23 -3.34
N SER A 82 2.35 22.47 -4.55
CA SER A 82 3.41 23.45 -4.83
C SER A 82 2.82 24.48 -5.77
N SER A 83 3.02 25.76 -5.46
CA SER A 83 2.62 26.86 -6.36
C SER A 83 3.54 26.94 -7.59
N SER A 84 4.76 26.38 -7.50
CA SER A 84 5.73 26.38 -8.58
C SER A 84 5.56 25.14 -9.47
N VAL A 85 5.36 25.37 -10.77
CA VAL A 85 5.33 24.32 -11.80
C VAL A 85 6.77 23.97 -12.17
N TYR A 86 7.23 22.78 -11.83
CA TYR A 86 8.51 22.28 -12.33
C TYR A 86 8.29 21.71 -13.74
N ILE A 87 8.44 22.55 -14.76
CA ILE A 87 8.53 22.08 -16.15
C ILE A 87 9.94 21.50 -16.32
N ARG A 88 10.04 20.20 -16.54
CA ARG A 88 11.30 19.58 -16.94
C ARG A 88 11.43 19.70 -18.46
N THR A 89 11.76 20.90 -18.94
CA THR A 89 12.35 21.05 -20.27
C THR A 89 13.80 20.55 -20.19
N GLU A 90 14.26 19.81 -21.19
CA GLU A 90 15.66 19.35 -21.25
C GLU A 90 16.67 20.51 -21.33
N GLU A 91 16.19 21.75 -21.47
CA GLU A 91 16.99 22.96 -21.36
C GLU A 91 16.32 23.93 -20.37
N LYS A 92 17.12 24.35 -19.38
CA LYS A 92 16.92 25.46 -18.42
C LYS A 92 15.92 25.24 -17.28
N LYS A 93 16.49 25.32 -16.06
CA LYS A 93 15.77 25.45 -14.79
C LYS A 93 15.27 26.90 -14.68
N GLU A 94 14.02 27.16 -15.04
CA GLU A 94 13.35 28.39 -14.64
C GLU A 94 12.19 28.08 -13.69
N VAL A 95 12.20 28.76 -12.55
CA VAL A 95 11.12 28.78 -11.58
C VAL A 95 10.20 29.92 -12.00
N VAL A 96 8.97 29.61 -12.40
CA VAL A 96 7.89 30.59 -12.60
C VAL A 96 7.04 30.64 -11.34
#